data_AF-A0A960I6B1-F1
#
_entry.id   AF-A0A960I6B1-F1
#
_cell.length_a   1.000
_cell.length_b   1.000
_cell.length_c   1.000
_cell.angle_alpha   90.00
_cell.angle_beta   90.00
_cell.angle_gamma   90.00
#
_symmetry.space_group_name_H-M   'P 1'
#
loop_
_entity.id
_entity.type
_entity.pdbx_description
1 polymer ?
#
loop_
_entity_poly.entity_id
_entity_poly.type
_entity_poly.pdbx_seq_one_letter_code
_entity_poly.pdbx_strand_id
1 'polypeptide(L)' 'MSGMDELKGRAKEAAGSLTDDEDLKREGKLDQAAGKVKDAVTDVVDGAKKHLTKDD' A
#
# COMPACT_ATOMS: atom_id res chain seq x y z
N MET A 1 5.99 -33.09 -23.86
CA MET A 1 5.48 -31.79 -23.40
C MET A 1 6.53 -31.20 -22.45
N SER A 2 7.53 -30.44 -22.94
CA SER A 2 8.57 -29.91 -22.02
C SER A 2 9.22 -28.58 -22.42
N GLY A 3 9.17 -28.14 -23.68
CA GLY A 3 9.81 -26.87 -24.08
C GLY A 3 8.88 -25.66 -24.06
N MET A 4 7.70 -25.78 -24.68
CA MET A 4 6.75 -24.66 -24.82
C MET A 4 6.11 -24.25 -23.49
N ASP A 5 5.88 -25.19 -22.56
CA ASP A 5 5.32 -24.86 -21.25
C ASP A 5 6.30 -24.10 -20.35
N GLU A 6 7.60 -24.41 -20.40
CA GLU A 6 8.60 -23.69 -19.61
C GLU A 6 8.81 -22.27 -20.15
N LEU A 7 8.85 -22.10 -21.47
CA LEU A 7 8.96 -20.80 -22.13
C LEU A 7 7.72 -19.92 -21.87
N LYS A 8 6.53 -20.52 -21.92
CA LYS A 8 5.27 -19.85 -21.59
C LYS A 8 5.18 -19.52 -20.10
N GLY A 9 5.69 -20.39 -19.23
CA GLY A 9 5.80 -20.17 -17.79
C GLY A 9 6.66 -18.95 -17.47
N ARG A 10 7.89 -18.91 -18.00
CA ARG A 10 8.80 -17.77 -17.81
C ARG A 10 8.26 -16.46 -18.38
N ALA A 11 7.58 -16.52 -19.53
CA ALA A 11 6.92 -15.34 -20.11
C ALA A 11 5.77 -14.83 -19.23
N LYS A 12 4.99 -15.73 -18.61
CA LYS A 12 3.92 -15.38 -17.66
C LYS A 12 4.47 -14.80 -16.36
N GLU A 13 5.53 -15.38 -15.81
CA GLU A 13 6.20 -14.84 -14.62
C GLU A 13 6.78 -13.46 -14.90
N ALA A 14 7.45 -13.26 -16.03
CA ALA A 14 8.02 -11.96 -16.39
C ALA A 14 6.93 -10.90 -16.64
N ALA A 15 5.86 -11.24 -17.34
CA ALA A 15 4.73 -10.33 -17.57
C ALA A 15 3.96 -10.02 -16.28
N GLY A 16 3.77 -11.01 -15.41
CA GLY A 16 3.16 -10.84 -14.09
C GLY A 16 4.01 -9.94 -13.21
N SER A 17 5.29 -10.23 -13.04
CA SER A 17 6.20 -9.41 -12.24
C SER A 17 6.43 -7.99 -12.79
N LEU A 18 6.32 -7.77 -14.11
CA LEU A 18 6.34 -6.42 -14.67
C LEU A 18 5.03 -5.65 -14.43
N THR A 19 3.88 -6.33 -14.45
CA THR A 19 2.56 -5.69 -14.30
C THR A 19 2.19 -5.49 -12.83
N ASP A 20 2.37 -6.51 -11.98
CA ASP A 20 2.03 -6.45 -10.56
C ASP A 20 2.95 -5.53 -9.75
N ASP A 21 4.25 -5.42 -10.10
CA ASP A 21 5.22 -4.67 -9.28
C ASP A 21 5.07 -3.14 -9.45
N GLU A 22 4.57 -2.67 -10.61
CA GLU A 22 4.24 -1.26 -10.80
C GLU A 22 2.94 -0.87 -10.08
N ASP A 23 1.89 -1.70 -10.17
CA ASP A 23 0.63 -1.47 -9.46
C ASP A 23 0.82 -1.62 -7.94
N LEU A 24 1.46 -2.69 -7.44
CA LEU A 24 1.73 -2.88 -5.99
C LEU A 24 2.66 -1.82 -5.42
N LYS A 25 3.67 -1.34 -6.16
CA LYS A 25 4.51 -0.21 -5.68
C LYS A 25 3.72 1.09 -5.61
N ARG A 26 2.77 1.30 -6.53
CA ARG A 26 1.96 2.51 -6.57
C ARG A 26 0.90 2.50 -5.47
N GLU A 27 0.25 1.35 -5.25
CA GLU A 27 -0.68 1.11 -4.16
C GLU A 27 0.04 1.22 -2.81
N GLY A 28 1.17 0.53 -2.61
CA GLY A 28 1.92 0.58 -1.36
C GLY A 28 2.43 1.99 -1.00
N LYS A 29 2.81 2.81 -1.98
CA LYS A 29 3.18 4.22 -1.74
C LYS A 29 1.97 5.09 -1.39
N LEU A 30 0.85 4.91 -2.06
CA LEU A 30 -0.39 5.63 -1.78
C LEU A 30 -0.94 5.25 -0.40
N ASP A 31 -0.89 3.97 -0.06
CA ASP A 31 -1.39 3.44 1.21
C ASP A 31 -0.50 3.88 2.38
N GLN A 32 0.83 3.91 2.20
CA GLN A 32 1.74 4.51 3.18
C GLN A 32 1.52 6.02 3.35
N ALA A 33 1.25 6.75 2.27
CA ALA A 33 0.96 8.18 2.34
C ALA A 33 -0.38 8.44 3.06
N ALA A 34 -1.41 7.66 2.72
CA ALA A 34 -2.71 7.72 3.36
C ALA A 34 -2.62 7.38 4.85
N GLY A 35 -1.87 6.33 5.21
CA GLY A 35 -1.61 5.94 6.60
C GLY A 35 -0.97 7.07 7.41
N LYS A 36 0.11 7.68 6.90
CA LYS A 36 0.77 8.82 7.57
C LYS A 36 -0.13 10.03 7.76
N VAL A 37 -0.97 10.35 6.77
CA VAL A 37 -1.94 11.45 6.87
C VAL A 37 -3.00 11.13 7.92
N LYS A 38 -3.49 9.89 7.94
CA LYS A 38 -4.51 9.43 8.89
C LYS A 38 -3.99 9.44 10.33
N ASP A 39 -2.76 8.99 10.56
CA ASP A 39 -2.11 9.03 11.87
C ASP A 39 -1.93 10.48 12.35
N ALA A 40 -1.41 11.37 11.50
CA ALA A 40 -1.24 12.78 11.86
C ALA A 40 -2.56 13.48 12.19
N VAL A 41 -3.63 13.20 11.42
CA VAL A 41 -4.97 13.73 11.70
C VAL A 41 -5.51 13.15 13.00
N THR A 42 -5.30 11.86 13.26
CA THR A 42 -5.77 11.20 14.48
C THR A 42 -5.08 11.77 15.71
N ASP A 43 -3.74 11.96 15.68
CA ASP A 43 -2.98 12.56 16.78
C ASP A 43 -3.44 13.99 17.11
N VAL A 44 -3.72 14.80 16.07
CA VAL A 44 -4.23 16.17 16.25
C VAL A 44 -5.64 16.16 16.87
N VAL A 45 -6.52 15.29 16.38
CA VAL A 45 -7.90 15.17 16.88
C VAL A 45 -7.93 14.63 18.31
N ASP A 46 -7.12 13.63 18.63
CA ASP A 46 -7.02 13.08 19.99
C ASP A 46 -6.40 14.08 20.97
N GLY A 47 -5.37 14.83 20.54
CA GLY A 47 -4.82 15.93 21.32
C GLY A 47 -5.85 17.02 21.61
N ALA A 48 -6.62 17.42 20.60
CA ALA A 48 -7.70 18.40 20.73
C ALA A 48 -8.82 17.89 21.65
N LYS A 49 -9.27 16.64 21.48
CA LYS A 49 -10.27 16.02 22.37
C LYS A 49 -9.79 15.98 23.81
N LYS A 50 -8.56 15.54 24.05
CA LYS A 50 -7.99 15.43 25.40
C LYS A 50 -7.87 16.78 26.11
N HIS A 51 -7.63 17.87 25.36
CA HIS A 51 -7.65 19.22 25.91
C HIS A 51 -9.08 19.76 26.09
N LEU A 52 -10.02 19.40 25.22
CA LEU A 52 -11.42 19.82 25.33
C LEU A 52 -12.21 19.08 26.42
N THR A 53 -11.88 17.83 26.74
CA THR A 53 -12.59 17.03 27.76
C THR A 53 -11.97 17.10 29.15
N LYS A 54 -10.94 17.94 29.37
CA LYS A 54 -10.30 18.08 30.69
C LYS A 54 -10.86 19.25 31.52
N ASP A 55 -11.78 20.03 30.96
CA ASP A 55 -12.45 21.17 31.62
C ASP A 55 -13.90 20.86 32.12
N ASP A 56 -14.41 19.63 31.98
CA ASP A 56 -15.69 19.16 32.58
C ASP A 56 -15.48 18.13 33.70
#